data_AF-A0A1H1CKG1-F1
#
_entry.id   AF-A0A1H1CKG1-F1
#
_cell.length_a   1.000
_cell.length_b   1.000
_cell.length_c   1.000
_cell.angle_alpha   90.00
_cell.angle_beta   90.00
_cell.angle_gamma   90.00
#
_symmetry.space_group_name_H-M   'P 1'
#
loop_
_entity.id
_entity.type
_entity.pdbx_description
1 polymer ?
#
loop_
_entity_poly.entity_id
_entity_poly.type
_entity_poly.pdbx_seq_one_letter_code
_entity_poly.pdbx_strand_id
1 'polypeptide(L)'
;MRVKYIKIDNPEKVKYKINWQIPYERFPLIIGKEYTVYAIEYTEEGEINFFILDEGGNTYPYNYPSEFFLVTDKRMSKYWEGFTGKESYPIDPIFPSMITFKEWRHNKYFEEEMMDNVGNANAIFEKYQNLINNEFPDKQLQSAISVGDNWVMCCNCDNSWKLTNEENGIIECSKCHTRQNNPYS
;
A
#
# COMPACT_ATOMS: atom_id res chain seq x y z
N MET A 1 2.72 -3.04 -4.22
CA MET A 1 3.11 -1.93 -5.12
C MET A 1 3.59 -0.76 -4.29
N ARG A 2 4.58 -0.02 -4.79
CA ARG A 2 5.06 1.21 -4.16
C ARG A 2 5.21 2.34 -5.17
N VAL A 3 4.95 3.54 -4.68
CA VAL A 3 4.92 4.77 -5.49
C VAL A 3 5.67 5.88 -4.79
N LYS A 4 6.42 6.68 -5.54
CA LYS A 4 7.18 7.81 -5.03
C LYS A 4 6.49 9.09 -5.41
N TYR A 5 6.15 9.92 -4.43
CA TYR A 5 5.53 11.22 -4.71
C TYR A 5 6.55 12.14 -5.38
N ILE A 6 6.18 12.72 -6.53
CA ILE A 6 7.07 13.54 -7.34
C ILE A 6 6.50 14.95 -7.49
N LYS A 7 7.42 15.91 -7.72
CA LYS A 7 7.01 17.22 -8.17
C LYS A 7 6.67 17.15 -9.65
N ILE A 8 5.51 17.66 -10.03
CA ILE A 8 5.11 17.80 -11.44
C ILE A 8 4.98 19.26 -11.84
N ASP A 9 5.08 19.52 -13.14
CA ASP A 9 4.83 20.83 -13.72
C ASP A 9 3.34 20.99 -14.02
N ASN A 10 2.77 22.17 -13.70
CA ASN A 10 1.37 22.51 -13.92
C ASN A 10 0.37 21.55 -13.23
N PRO A 11 0.47 21.33 -11.90
CA PRO A 11 -0.41 20.42 -11.16
C PRO A 11 -1.90 20.77 -11.26
N GLU A 12 -2.24 22.03 -11.55
CA GLU A 12 -3.60 22.50 -11.78
C GLU A 12 -4.26 21.91 -13.04
N LYS A 13 -3.48 21.30 -13.93
CA LYS A 13 -4.00 20.61 -15.13
C LYS A 13 -4.45 19.18 -14.84
N VAL A 14 -3.98 18.59 -13.74
CA VAL A 14 -4.44 17.27 -13.31
C VAL A 14 -5.87 17.43 -12.82
N LYS A 15 -6.81 16.76 -13.48
CA LYS A 15 -8.21 16.76 -13.03
C LYS A 15 -8.31 15.79 -11.87
N TYR A 16 -8.54 16.30 -10.67
CA TYR A 16 -8.77 15.43 -9.52
C TYR A 16 -9.97 15.90 -8.70
N LYS A 17 -10.86 14.95 -8.42
CA LYS A 17 -11.84 15.06 -7.34
C LYS A 17 -11.24 14.32 -6.15
N ILE A 18 -10.27 14.91 -5.46
CA ILE A 18 -9.98 14.44 -4.11
C ILE A 18 -11.18 14.87 -3.27
N ASN A 19 -11.70 13.98 -2.44
CA ASN A 19 -12.87 14.23 -1.57
C ASN A 19 -12.73 15.47 -0.66
N TRP A 20 -11.55 16.10 -0.61
CA TRP A 20 -11.18 17.17 0.31
C TRP A 20 -10.86 18.53 -0.32
N GLN A 21 -10.89 18.67 -1.66
CA GLN A 21 -10.57 19.93 -2.38
C GLN A 21 -9.28 20.63 -1.90
N ILE A 22 -8.31 19.86 -1.39
CA ILE A 22 -7.04 20.40 -0.91
C ILE A 22 -6.21 20.76 -2.16
N PRO A 23 -5.64 21.97 -2.26
CA PRO A 23 -4.76 22.30 -3.38
C PRO A 23 -3.45 21.49 -3.28
N TYR A 24 -2.86 21.17 -4.43
CA TYR A 24 -1.63 20.37 -4.55
C TYR A 24 -0.52 20.78 -3.58
N GLU A 25 -0.32 22.07 -3.35
CA GLU A 25 0.72 22.59 -2.45
C GLU A 25 0.49 22.25 -0.97
N ARG A 26 -0.72 21.77 -0.64
CA ARG A 26 -1.15 21.39 0.71
C ARG A 26 -1.40 19.90 0.85
N PHE A 27 -1.10 19.10 -0.17
CA PHE A 27 -1.14 17.64 0.00
C PHE A 27 -0.22 17.25 1.17
N PRO A 28 -0.71 16.43 2.12
CA PRO A 28 0.10 15.93 3.23
C PRO A 28 1.06 14.83 2.75
N LEU A 29 1.82 15.11 1.69
CA LEU A 29 2.77 14.20 1.06
C LEU A 29 4.15 14.86 0.93
N ILE A 30 5.18 14.10 1.28
CA ILE A 30 6.58 14.52 1.19
C ILE A 30 7.15 14.17 -0.18
N ILE A 31 7.61 15.18 -0.93
CA ILE A 31 8.25 15.00 -2.24
C ILE A 31 9.45 14.07 -2.09
N GLY A 32 9.52 13.05 -2.94
CA GLY A 32 10.58 12.05 -2.95
C GLY A 32 10.39 10.93 -1.92
N LYS A 33 9.38 10.97 -1.07
CA LYS A 33 9.02 9.84 -0.20
C LYS A 33 8.29 8.77 -1.00
N GLU A 34 8.55 7.51 -0.64
CA GLU A 34 7.89 6.34 -1.18
C GLU A 34 6.74 5.91 -0.25
N TYR A 35 5.62 5.52 -0.84
CA TYR A 35 4.40 5.11 -0.17
C TYR A 35 3.96 3.73 -0.66
N THR A 36 3.40 2.93 0.25
CA THR A 36 2.69 1.69 -0.10
C THR A 36 1.33 2.04 -0.67
N VAL A 37 1.01 1.50 -1.84
CA VAL A 37 -0.35 1.56 -2.41
C VAL A 37 -1.16 0.42 -1.81
N TYR A 38 -2.38 0.72 -1.34
CA TYR A 38 -3.31 -0.25 -0.74
C TYR A 38 -4.48 -0.60 -1.67
N ALA A 39 -4.86 0.32 -2.56
CA ALA A 39 -5.84 0.10 -3.62
C ALA A 39 -5.53 0.97 -4.85
N ILE A 40 -6.03 0.54 -6.01
CA ILE A 40 -6.02 1.32 -7.25
C ILE A 40 -7.48 1.47 -7.69
N GLU A 41 -7.90 2.69 -7.95
CA GLU A 41 -9.22 3.01 -8.47
C GLU A 41 -9.11 3.51 -9.91
N TYR A 42 -10.01 3.04 -10.77
CA TYR A 42 -10.27 3.62 -12.08
C TYR A 42 -11.54 4.46 -12.00
N THR A 43 -11.40 5.77 -12.20
CA THR A 43 -12.52 6.71 -12.19
C THR A 43 -13.38 6.57 -13.45
N GLU A 44 -14.62 7.06 -13.39
CA GLU A 44 -15.52 7.10 -14.57
C GLU A 44 -14.94 7.95 -15.71
N GLU A 45 -14.12 8.96 -15.38
CA GLU A 45 -13.43 9.81 -16.34
C GLU A 45 -12.18 9.15 -16.95
N GLY A 46 -11.78 7.96 -16.48
CA GLY A 46 -10.64 7.19 -17.00
C GLY A 46 -9.30 7.48 -16.37
N GLU A 47 -9.30 8.27 -15.30
CA GLU A 47 -8.13 8.55 -14.49
C GLU A 47 -7.89 7.44 -13.47
N ILE A 48 -6.63 7.27 -13.07
CA ILE A 48 -6.21 6.27 -12.08
C ILE A 48 -5.85 6.98 -10.78
N ASN A 49 -6.43 6.51 -9.67
CA ASN A 49 -6.06 6.96 -8.34
C ASN A 49 -5.36 5.84 -7.55
N PHE A 50 -4.37 6.24 -6.75
CA PHE A 50 -3.73 5.38 -5.75
C PHE A 50 -4.22 5.71 -4.36
N PHE A 51 -4.65 4.68 -3.63
CA PHE A 51 -4.95 4.79 -2.20
C PHE A 51 -3.69 4.56 -1.39
N ILE A 52 -3.25 5.58 -0.65
CA ILE A 52 -2.04 5.55 0.19
C ILE A 52 -2.35 6.14 1.58
N LEU A 53 -1.55 5.76 2.58
CA LEU A 53 -1.52 6.48 3.85
C LEU A 53 -0.54 7.65 3.72
N ASP A 54 -1.05 8.85 3.90
CA ASP A 54 -0.30 10.09 3.81
C ASP A 54 0.24 10.54 5.18
N GLU A 55 0.90 11.70 5.23
CA GLU A 55 1.46 12.27 6.46
C GLU A 55 0.41 13.03 7.29
N GLY A 56 -0.87 12.98 6.93
CA GLY A 56 -1.96 13.65 7.62
C GLY A 56 -2.34 12.99 8.95
N GLY A 57 -1.80 11.81 9.24
CA GLY A 57 -2.02 11.08 10.50
C GLY A 57 -3.30 10.25 10.54
N ASN A 58 -3.95 10.03 9.39
CA ASN A 58 -5.17 9.24 9.28
C ASN A 58 -4.85 7.74 9.34
N THR A 59 -5.80 6.95 9.86
CA THR A 59 -5.66 5.49 10.00
C THR A 59 -6.17 4.72 8.78
N TYR A 60 -6.75 5.41 7.81
CA TYR A 60 -7.26 4.87 6.55
C TYR A 60 -6.66 5.64 5.38
N PRO A 61 -6.54 5.02 4.19
CA PRO A 61 -5.83 5.60 3.07
C PRO A 61 -6.71 6.61 2.32
N TYR A 62 -6.06 7.60 1.70
CA TYR A 62 -6.70 8.53 0.78
C TYR A 62 -6.30 8.27 -0.66
N ASN A 63 -7.21 8.58 -1.58
CA ASN A 63 -6.98 8.49 -3.01
C ASN A 63 -6.27 9.75 -3.53
N TYR A 64 -5.19 9.53 -4.27
CA TYR A 64 -4.45 10.58 -4.97
C TYR A 64 -4.27 10.19 -6.44
N PRO A 65 -4.36 11.15 -7.38
CA PRO A 65 -4.12 10.88 -8.79
C PRO A 65 -2.73 10.30 -9.05
N SER A 66 -2.68 9.27 -9.91
CA SER A 66 -1.46 8.54 -10.22
C SER A 66 -0.37 9.41 -10.84
N GLU A 67 -0.73 10.50 -11.51
CA GLU A 67 0.14 11.46 -12.17
C GLU A 67 1.10 12.16 -11.21
N PHE A 68 0.74 12.24 -9.92
CA PHE A 68 1.60 12.79 -8.89
C PHE A 68 2.69 11.82 -8.41
N PHE A 69 2.76 10.62 -8.98
CA PHE A 69 3.66 9.58 -8.51
C PHE A 69 4.46 8.90 -9.63
N LEU A 70 5.66 8.47 -9.26
CA LEU A 70 6.44 7.51 -10.02
C LEU A 70 6.30 6.12 -9.39
N VAL A 71 5.87 5.11 -10.15
CA VAL A 71 5.85 3.72 -9.67
C VAL A 71 7.29 3.22 -9.50
N THR A 72 7.69 2.92 -8.26
CA THR A 72 9.03 2.43 -7.91
C THR A 72 9.09 0.93 -7.68
N ASP A 73 7.95 0.32 -7.38
CA ASP A 73 7.75 -1.12 -7.32
C ASP A 73 6.38 -1.50 -7.89
N LYS A 74 6.38 -2.20 -9.03
CA LYS A 74 5.19 -2.62 -9.76
C LYS A 74 4.59 -3.95 -9.31
N ARG A 75 5.17 -4.62 -8.31
CA ARG A 75 4.65 -5.91 -7.82
C ARG A 75 3.26 -5.71 -7.21
N MET A 76 2.29 -6.48 -7.72
CA MET A 76 0.92 -6.51 -7.21
C MET A 76 0.85 -7.38 -5.97
N SER A 77 0.07 -6.98 -4.98
CA SER A 77 -0.13 -7.78 -3.78
C SER A 77 -0.92 -9.05 -4.10
N LYS A 78 -0.56 -10.20 -3.50
CA LYS A 78 -1.35 -11.44 -3.56
C LYS A 78 -2.72 -11.31 -2.88
N TYR A 79 -2.89 -10.28 -2.04
CA TYR A 79 -4.15 -9.96 -1.37
C TYR A 79 -5.08 -9.12 -2.24
N TRP A 80 -4.59 -8.57 -3.36
CA TRP A 80 -5.41 -7.79 -4.26
C TRP A 80 -6.20 -8.68 -5.21
N GLU A 81 -7.47 -8.36 -5.35
CA GLU A 81 -8.38 -8.86 -6.36
C GLU A 81 -8.67 -7.76 -7.37
N GLY A 82 -9.28 -8.11 -8.51
CA GLY A 82 -9.73 -7.15 -9.52
C GLY A 82 -8.79 -6.99 -10.68
N PHE A 83 -7.60 -7.56 -10.62
CA PHE A 83 -6.69 -7.62 -11.74
C PHE A 83 -6.99 -8.87 -12.60
N THR A 84 -7.65 -8.70 -13.75
CA THR A 84 -7.91 -9.82 -14.68
C THR A 84 -6.80 -10.04 -15.71
N GLY A 85 -5.77 -9.18 -15.72
CA GLY A 85 -4.65 -9.24 -16.67
C GLY A 85 -5.04 -8.97 -18.13
N LYS A 86 -6.27 -8.52 -18.40
CA LYS A 86 -6.83 -8.29 -19.74
C LYS A 86 -7.48 -6.92 -19.94
N GLU A 87 -7.31 -5.98 -19.00
CA GLU A 87 -8.11 -4.75 -19.01
C GLU A 87 -7.54 -3.69 -19.95
N SER A 88 -7.99 -3.71 -21.20
CA SER A 88 -8.64 -2.52 -21.74
C SER A 88 -9.93 -2.36 -20.95
N TYR A 89 -9.99 -1.39 -20.02
CA TYR A 89 -11.18 -0.86 -19.32
C TYR A 89 -12.25 -1.89 -18.89
N PRO A 90 -12.68 -1.97 -17.61
CA PRO A 90 -13.85 -2.80 -17.30
C PRO A 90 -15.06 -2.34 -18.13
N ILE A 91 -15.46 -3.18 -19.09
CA ILE A 91 -16.60 -2.98 -20.01
C ILE A 91 -17.93 -3.12 -19.22
N ASP A 92 -17.85 -3.60 -17.99
CA ASP A 92 -18.97 -3.76 -17.07
C ASP A 92 -18.72 -2.90 -15.82
N PRO A 93 -19.60 -1.94 -15.48
CA PRO A 93 -19.45 -1.05 -14.34
C PRO A 93 -19.76 -1.81 -13.05
N ILE A 94 -18.93 -2.80 -12.71
CA ILE A 94 -18.95 -3.39 -11.38
C ILE A 94 -18.27 -2.38 -10.47
N PHE A 95 -19.07 -1.46 -9.94
CA PHE A 95 -18.65 -0.58 -8.88
C PHE A 95 -18.37 -1.39 -7.61
N PRO A 96 -17.24 -1.14 -6.91
CA PRO A 96 -16.18 -0.21 -7.29
C PRO A 96 -15.21 -0.80 -8.34
N SER A 97 -14.83 0.02 -9.33
CA SER A 97 -13.79 -0.30 -10.32
C SER A 97 -12.41 -0.21 -9.68
N MET A 98 -12.14 -1.14 -8.77
CA MET A 98 -10.98 -1.12 -7.90
C MET A 98 -10.20 -2.43 -7.92
N ILE A 99 -8.88 -2.28 -7.89
CA ILE A 99 -7.95 -3.35 -7.55
C ILE A 99 -7.60 -3.17 -6.07
N THR A 100 -8.11 -4.05 -5.21
CA THR A 100 -7.97 -3.99 -3.75
C THR A 100 -8.27 -5.35 -3.13
N PHE A 101 -8.16 -5.48 -1.81
CA PHE A 101 -8.51 -6.71 -1.12
C PHE A 101 -10.03 -6.97 -1.09
N LYS A 102 -10.37 -8.25 -0.93
CA LYS A 102 -11.72 -8.80 -1.08
C LYS A 102 -12.80 -8.01 -0.35
N GLU A 103 -12.59 -7.68 0.93
CA GLU A 103 -13.59 -7.04 1.78
C GLU A 103 -13.93 -5.64 1.29
N TRP A 104 -12.92 -4.85 0.87
CA TRP A 104 -13.15 -3.53 0.30
C TRP A 104 -13.80 -3.64 -1.09
N ARG A 105 -13.31 -4.57 -1.92
CA ARG A 105 -13.85 -4.77 -3.27
C ARG A 105 -15.34 -5.10 -3.30
N HIS A 106 -15.83 -5.86 -2.32
CA HIS A 106 -17.22 -6.30 -2.26
C HIS A 106 -18.10 -5.44 -1.35
N ASN A 107 -17.57 -4.36 -0.77
CA ASN A 107 -18.32 -3.42 0.05
C ASN A 107 -18.12 -1.99 -0.49
N LYS A 108 -19.14 -1.50 -1.21
CA LYS A 108 -19.14 -0.15 -1.77
C LYS A 108 -19.13 0.97 -0.71
N TYR A 109 -19.41 0.66 0.55
CA TYR A 109 -19.39 1.63 1.66
C TYR A 109 -18.14 1.49 2.54
N PHE A 110 -17.16 0.68 2.14
CA PHE A 110 -16.02 0.35 2.99
C PHE A 110 -15.18 1.59 3.34
N GLU A 111 -15.06 2.54 2.41
CA GLU A 111 -14.34 3.80 2.64
C GLU A 111 -15.06 4.68 3.65
N GLU A 112 -16.38 4.87 3.47
CA GLU A 112 -17.22 5.63 4.40
C GLU A 112 -17.22 4.97 5.78
N GLU A 113 -17.28 3.64 5.85
CA GLU A 113 -17.20 2.89 7.11
C GLU A 113 -15.84 3.08 7.81
N MET A 114 -14.72 3.15 7.07
CA MET A 114 -13.42 3.51 7.65
C MET A 114 -13.41 4.94 8.18
N MET A 115 -13.90 5.89 7.38
CA MET A 115 -13.95 7.33 7.71
C MET A 115 -14.82 7.61 8.94
N ASP A 116 -16.01 7.01 9.00
CA ASP A 116 -16.98 7.18 10.09
C ASP A 116 -16.69 6.25 11.28
N ASN A 117 -15.64 5.42 11.17
CA ASN A 117 -15.26 4.41 12.15
C ASN A 117 -16.43 3.48 12.55
N VAL A 118 -17.16 2.99 11.54
CA VAL A 118 -18.33 2.13 11.68
C VAL A 118 -17.96 0.67 11.41
N GLY A 119 -18.50 -0.23 12.22
CA GLY A 119 -18.31 -1.66 12.04
C GLY A 119 -16.85 -2.09 12.24
N ASN A 120 -16.35 -2.93 11.34
CA ASN A 120 -15.01 -3.54 11.43
C ASN A 120 -14.06 -3.05 10.32
N ALA A 121 -14.42 -2.03 9.53
CA ALA A 121 -13.68 -1.63 8.34
C ALA A 121 -12.22 -1.24 8.67
N ASN A 122 -11.99 -0.44 9.72
CA ASN A 122 -10.65 -0.09 10.18
C ASN A 122 -9.81 -1.30 10.63
N ALA A 123 -10.40 -2.25 11.36
CA ALA A 123 -9.69 -3.46 11.79
C ALA A 123 -9.34 -4.39 10.62
N ILE A 124 -10.25 -4.48 9.63
CA ILE A 124 -10.00 -5.22 8.39
C ILE A 124 -8.88 -4.55 7.60
N PHE A 125 -8.92 -3.21 7.45
CA PHE A 125 -7.87 -2.47 6.77
C PHE A 125 -6.52 -2.64 7.47
N GLU A 126 -6.43 -2.48 8.79
CA GLU A 126 -5.18 -2.65 9.56
C GLU A 126 -4.58 -4.05 9.35
N LYS A 127 -5.41 -5.09 9.30
CA LYS A 127 -4.96 -6.44 8.96
C LYS A 127 -4.34 -6.48 7.56
N TYR A 128 -5.01 -5.97 6.53
CA TYR A 128 -4.48 -5.96 5.17
C TYR A 128 -3.28 -5.05 5.00
N GLN A 129 -3.24 -3.91 5.68
CA GLN A 129 -2.12 -3.00 5.74
C GLN A 129 -0.87 -3.74 6.22
N ASN A 130 -0.96 -4.47 7.33
CA ASN A 130 0.15 -5.26 7.87
C ASN A 130 0.60 -6.38 6.92
N LEU A 131 -0.35 -7.05 6.27
CA LEU A 131 -0.04 -8.08 5.29
C LEU A 131 0.69 -7.51 4.06
N ILE A 132 0.16 -6.44 3.46
CA ILE A 132 0.72 -5.80 2.26
C ILE A 132 2.07 -5.14 2.57
N ASN A 133 2.21 -4.44 3.71
CA ASN A 133 3.45 -3.76 4.06
C ASN A 133 4.63 -4.71 4.29
N ASN A 134 4.37 -5.96 4.65
CA ASN A 134 5.40 -6.96 4.92
C ASN A 134 5.54 -8.02 3.81
N GLU A 135 4.77 -7.90 2.74
CA GLU A 135 4.73 -8.90 1.67
C GLU A 135 6.03 -8.96 0.87
N PHE A 136 6.64 -7.81 0.58
CA PHE A 136 7.83 -7.73 -0.27
C PHE A 136 9.01 -7.07 0.43
N PRO A 137 10.25 -7.46 0.11
CA PRO A 137 11.44 -6.80 0.63
C PRO A 137 11.47 -5.31 0.30
N ASP A 138 11.96 -4.52 1.25
CA ASP A 138 12.13 -3.08 1.17
C ASP A 138 13.61 -2.72 0.96
N LYS A 139 13.90 -1.95 -0.09
CA LYS A 139 15.26 -1.51 -0.43
C LYS A 139 15.91 -0.64 0.66
N GLN A 140 15.12 -0.05 1.54
CA GLN A 140 15.60 0.80 2.64
C GLN A 140 15.96 -0.01 3.90
N LEU A 141 15.55 -1.27 3.97
CA LEU A 141 15.84 -2.15 5.10
C LEU A 141 17.07 -3.01 4.84
N GLN A 142 17.84 -3.26 5.89
CA GLN A 142 18.86 -4.30 5.87
C GLN A 142 18.19 -5.67 5.92
N SER A 143 18.84 -6.70 5.38
CA SER A 143 18.37 -8.08 5.51
C SER A 143 18.83 -8.69 6.83
N ALA A 144 18.00 -9.56 7.42
CA ALA A 144 18.47 -10.46 8.46
C ALA A 144 19.54 -11.42 7.90
N ILE A 145 20.37 -11.95 8.78
CA ILE A 145 21.41 -12.90 8.40
C ILE A 145 20.81 -14.31 8.37
N SER A 146 20.91 -15.00 7.25
CA SER A 146 20.50 -16.41 7.11
C SER A 146 21.44 -17.31 7.90
N VAL A 147 20.88 -18.17 8.76
CA VAL A 147 21.62 -19.15 9.57
C VAL A 147 21.38 -20.59 9.06
N GLY A 148 20.43 -20.79 8.16
CA GLY A 148 20.03 -22.10 7.61
C GLY A 148 18.77 -22.65 8.26
N ASP A 149 18.08 -23.58 7.60
CA ASP A 149 16.85 -24.23 8.12
C ASP A 149 15.76 -23.25 8.61
N ASN A 150 15.57 -22.15 7.87
CA ASN A 150 14.67 -21.04 8.19
C ASN A 150 15.00 -20.28 9.48
N TRP A 151 16.22 -20.45 10.01
CA TRP A 151 16.72 -19.61 11.08
C TRP A 151 17.33 -18.34 10.52
N VAL A 152 16.99 -17.24 11.17
CA VAL A 152 17.54 -15.92 10.89
C VAL A 152 18.13 -15.33 12.16
N MET A 153 19.15 -14.50 11.98
CA MET A 153 19.74 -13.69 13.03
C MET A 153 19.50 -12.21 12.71
N CYS A 154 19.09 -11.44 13.72
CA CYS A 154 18.81 -10.01 13.57
C CYS A 154 20.07 -9.27 13.16
N CYS A 155 19.97 -8.38 12.17
CA CYS A 155 21.08 -7.53 11.74
C CYS A 155 21.53 -6.49 12.78
N ASN A 156 20.81 -6.34 13.90
CA ASN A 156 21.02 -5.28 14.90
C ASN A 156 21.35 -5.77 16.32
N CYS A 157 20.85 -6.93 16.78
CA CYS A 157 20.97 -7.32 18.20
C CYS A 157 21.35 -8.79 18.48
N ASP A 158 21.85 -9.50 17.46
CA ASP A 158 22.29 -10.92 17.51
C ASP A 158 21.22 -11.92 17.97
N ASN A 159 19.95 -11.49 18.10
CA ASN A 159 18.84 -12.38 18.40
C ASN A 159 18.57 -13.28 17.20
N SER A 160 18.49 -14.59 17.42
CA SER A 160 18.17 -15.57 16.39
C SER A 160 16.83 -16.22 16.66
N TRP A 161 16.03 -16.41 15.62
CA TRP A 161 14.74 -17.09 15.72
C TRP A 161 14.44 -17.85 14.43
N LYS A 162 13.56 -18.83 14.55
CA LYS A 162 13.06 -19.59 13.40
C LYS A 162 11.87 -18.85 12.79
N LEU A 163 11.89 -18.67 11.47
CA LEU A 163 10.76 -18.11 10.74
C LEU A 163 9.60 -19.12 10.72
N THR A 164 8.40 -18.61 11.00
CA THR A 164 7.15 -19.37 10.93
C THR A 164 6.39 -19.15 9.62
N ASN A 165 6.69 -18.04 8.93
CA ASN A 165 6.09 -17.68 7.65
C ASN A 165 7.18 -17.16 6.70
N GLU A 166 7.55 -17.96 5.71
CA GLU A 166 8.56 -17.62 4.72
C GLU A 166 8.03 -16.66 3.65
N GLU A 167 6.71 -16.49 3.54
CA GLU A 167 6.09 -15.68 2.48
C GLU A 167 6.19 -14.17 2.72
N ASN A 168 6.60 -13.74 3.91
CA ASN A 168 6.79 -12.32 4.21
C ASN A 168 8.16 -11.86 3.75
N GLY A 169 8.21 -10.85 2.90
CA GLY A 169 9.43 -10.16 2.50
C GLY A 169 10.06 -9.30 3.60
N ILE A 170 9.30 -8.90 4.62
CA ILE A 170 9.79 -8.16 5.78
C ILE A 170 9.44 -8.91 7.06
N ILE A 171 10.43 -9.00 7.95
CA ILE A 171 10.33 -9.65 9.26
C ILE A 171 10.76 -8.67 10.35
N GLU A 172 10.25 -8.88 11.56
CA GLU A 172 10.59 -8.07 12.73
C GLU A 172 11.31 -8.92 13.77
N CYS A 173 12.38 -8.39 14.35
CA CYS A 173 13.06 -9.04 15.45
C CYS A 173 12.20 -9.02 16.73
N SER A 174 11.92 -10.18 17.32
CA SER A 174 11.15 -10.28 18.57
C SER A 174 11.82 -9.65 19.81
N LYS A 175 13.12 -9.33 19.74
CA LYS A 175 13.88 -8.78 20.87
C LYS A 175 14.04 -7.26 20.78
N CYS A 176 14.45 -6.73 19.63
CA CYS A 176 14.72 -5.30 19.46
C CYS A 176 13.74 -4.58 18.52
N HIS A 177 12.73 -5.29 18.00
CA HIS A 177 11.70 -4.77 17.10
C HIS A 177 12.24 -4.12 15.81
N THR A 178 13.49 -4.41 15.45
CA THR A 178 14.07 -3.96 14.19
C THR A 178 13.40 -4.70 13.03
N ARG A 179 12.75 -3.93 12.15
CA ARG A 179 12.26 -4.40 10.84
C ARG A 179 13.44 -4.60 9.90
N GLN A 180 13.44 -5.72 9.18
CA GLN A 180 14.51 -6.13 8.29
C GLN A 180 13.96 -7.03 7.19
N ASN A 181 14.63 -7.10 6.04
CA ASN A 181 14.21 -7.98 4.97
C ASN A 181 14.41 -9.44 5.36
N ASN A 182 13.45 -10.28 4.97
CA ASN A 182 13.57 -11.72 5.06
C ASN A 182 14.62 -12.20 4.02
N PRO A 183 15.73 -12.84 4.44
CA PRO A 183 16.77 -13.31 3.52
C PRO A 183 16.33 -14.48 2.63
N TYR A 184 15.16 -15.07 2.87
CA TYR A 184 14.60 -16.17 2.09
C TYR A 184 13.47 -15.74 1.12
N SER A 185 13.13 -14.44 1.08
CA SER A 185 12.08 -13.87 0.22
C SER A 185 12.62 -13.33 -1.11
#